data_AF-A0A6B3C6F6-F1
#
_entry.id   AF-A0A6B3C6F6-F1
#
_cell.length_a   1.000
_cell.length_b   1.000
_cell.length_c   1.000
_cell.angle_alpha   90.00
_cell.angle_beta   90.00
_cell.angle_gamma   90.00
#
_symmetry.space_group_name_H-M   'P 1'
#
loop_
_entity.id
_entity.type
_entity.pdbx_description
1 polymer ?
#
loop_
_entity_poly.entity_id
_entity_poly.type
_entity_poly.pdbx_seq_one_letter_code
_entity_poly.pdbx_strand_id
1 'polypeptide(L)'
;MREVEYESYGCPLEDYQLTRADHRQQKQWEDIRRCVEKQAAEERAKERADPVLAAGRRAVVVKVLEMLHSGKTPERDIMRWRVRLYCGHIVETRRHRENGKPTLHGSSSMKCPECGKDPSGIVAFEPIGLAGQPPSPPKPAASPPPKKPTRAELERRVAALERENERLRSQGSKGSKG
;
A
#
# COMPACT_ATOMS: atom_id res chain seq x y z
N MET A 1 -12.53 4.26 -0.63
CA MET A 1 -11.31 3.42 -0.63
C MET A 1 -11.73 2.05 -0.15
N ARG A 2 -11.43 0.98 -0.88
CA ARG A 2 -11.68 -0.38 -0.38
C ARG A 2 -10.61 -0.70 0.65
N GLU A 3 -11.02 -1.30 1.75
CA GLU A 3 -10.08 -1.88 2.71
C GLU A 3 -9.47 -3.13 2.07
N VAL A 4 -8.15 -3.19 2.02
CA VAL A 4 -7.40 -4.29 1.41
C VAL A 4 -6.69 -5.01 2.53
N GLU A 5 -6.98 -6.30 2.66
CA GLU A 5 -6.26 -7.17 3.56
C GLU A 5 -4.93 -7.57 2.91
N TYR A 6 -3.82 -7.34 3.63
CA TYR A 6 -2.49 -7.69 3.15
C TYR A 6 -2.10 -9.05 3.70
N GLU A 7 -1.81 -9.98 2.80
CA GLU A 7 -1.50 -11.35 3.19
C GLU A 7 0.00 -11.56 3.38
N SER A 8 0.35 -12.46 4.30
CA SER A 8 1.69 -13.01 4.42
C SER A 8 1.68 -14.48 3.98
N TYR A 9 2.78 -14.94 3.38
CA TYR A 9 2.94 -16.34 2.98
C TYR A 9 4.38 -16.78 3.24
N GLY A 10 4.54 -17.98 3.82
CA GLY A 10 5.86 -18.59 4.03
C GLY A 10 6.75 -17.86 5.03
N CYS A 11 6.17 -17.30 6.09
CA CYS A 11 6.90 -16.58 7.14
C CYS A 11 7.26 -17.51 8.32
N PRO A 12 8.43 -17.35 8.97
CA PRO A 12 9.49 -16.38 8.64
C PRO A 12 10.20 -16.69 7.32
N LEU A 13 10.58 -15.64 6.59
CA LEU A 13 11.09 -15.76 5.21
C LEU A 13 12.45 -16.46 5.14
N GLU A 14 13.23 -16.37 6.21
CA GLU A 14 14.56 -16.95 6.39
C GLU A 14 14.51 -18.47 6.39
N ASP A 15 13.47 -19.04 7.01
CA ASP A 15 13.32 -20.47 7.19
C ASP A 15 12.50 -21.13 6.08
N TYR A 16 12.04 -20.34 5.10
CA TYR A 16 11.23 -20.84 4.00
C TYR A 16 11.96 -21.89 3.17
N GLN A 17 11.43 -23.11 3.16
CA GLN A 17 11.93 -24.22 2.37
C GLN A 17 11.21 -24.30 1.03
N LEU A 18 11.98 -24.34 -0.06
CA LEU A 18 11.42 -24.46 -1.41
C LEU A 18 10.64 -25.75 -1.56
N THR A 19 9.44 -25.62 -2.13
CA THR A 19 8.57 -26.73 -2.45
C THR A 19 8.76 -27.20 -3.89
N ARG A 20 8.23 -28.39 -4.20
CA ARG A 20 8.14 -28.86 -5.59
C ARG A 20 7.32 -27.92 -6.48
N ALA A 21 6.36 -27.18 -5.92
CA ALA A 21 5.58 -26.21 -6.68
C ALA A 21 6.44 -25.02 -7.10
N ASP A 22 7.29 -24.51 -6.20
CA ASP A 22 8.21 -23.41 -6.49
C ASP A 22 9.18 -23.78 -7.61
N HIS A 23 9.73 -24.99 -7.59
CA HIS A 23 10.61 -25.49 -8.65
C HIS A 23 9.90 -25.55 -10.02
N ARG A 24 8.65 -26.02 -10.05
CA ARG A 24 7.87 -26.05 -11.30
C ARG A 24 7.57 -24.64 -11.80
N GLN A 25 7.18 -23.75 -10.90
CA GLN A 25 6.84 -22.37 -11.24
C GLN A 25 8.07 -21.60 -11.73
N GLN A 26 9.23 -21.80 -11.07
CA GLN A 26 10.50 -21.23 -11.51
C GLN A 26 10.87 -21.68 -12.92
N LYS A 27 10.77 -22.98 -13.21
CA LYS A 27 11.02 -23.51 -14.55
C LYS A 27 10.07 -22.89 -15.59
N GLN A 28 8.79 -22.76 -15.25
CA GLN A 28 7.82 -22.12 -16.14
C GLN A 28 8.19 -20.68 -16.48
N TRP A 29 8.64 -19.88 -15.51
CA TRP A 29 9.10 -18.52 -15.79
C TRP A 29 10.35 -18.48 -16.66
N GLU A 30 11.31 -19.37 -16.42
CA GLU A 30 12.51 -19.50 -17.25
C GLU A 30 12.16 -19.85 -18.71
N ASP A 31 11.20 -20.75 -18.90
CA ASP A 31 10.72 -21.13 -20.23
C ASP A 31 9.93 -20.00 -20.92
N ILE A 32 9.09 -19.27 -20.19
CA ILE A 32 8.41 -18.07 -20.70
C ILE A 32 9.44 -17.03 -21.14
N ARG A 33 10.45 -16.75 -20.31
CA ARG A 33 11.51 -15.79 -20.64
C ARG A 33 12.21 -16.19 -21.94
N ARG A 34 12.58 -17.47 -22.08
CA ARG A 34 13.20 -18.00 -23.31
C ARG A 34 12.33 -17.79 -24.55
N CYS A 35 11.03 -18.05 -24.43
CA CYS A 35 10.07 -17.81 -25.52
C CYS A 35 9.97 -16.32 -25.89
N VAL A 36 9.87 -15.44 -24.88
CA VAL A 36 9.81 -13.99 -25.08
C VAL A 36 11.10 -13.47 -25.74
N GLU A 37 12.27 -13.95 -25.32
CA GLU A 37 13.56 -13.57 -25.92
C GLU A 37 13.65 -14.01 -27.39
N LYS A 38 13.19 -15.23 -27.72
CA LYS A 38 13.14 -15.72 -29.10
C LYS A 38 12.22 -14.86 -29.97
N GLN A 39 11.00 -14.60 -29.50
CA GLN A 39 10.05 -13.74 -30.21
C GLN A 39 10.59 -12.32 -30.40
N ALA A 40 11.21 -11.74 -29.36
CA ALA A 40 11.82 -10.42 -29.45
C ALA A 40 12.95 -10.38 -30.49
N ALA A 41 13.76 -11.44 -30.61
CA ALA A 41 14.80 -11.52 -31.63
C ALA A 41 14.22 -11.59 -33.05
N GLU A 42 13.17 -12.38 -33.27
CA GLU A 42 12.46 -12.47 -34.54
C GLU A 42 11.83 -11.12 -34.93
N GLU A 43 11.17 -10.45 -33.98
CA GLU A 43 10.57 -9.14 -34.18
C GLU A 43 11.61 -8.05 -34.48
N ARG A 44 12.77 -8.08 -33.82
CA ARG A 44 13.91 -7.19 -34.14
C ARG A 44 14.51 -7.48 -35.51
N ALA A 45 14.48 -8.72 -35.98
CA ALA A 45 14.93 -9.06 -37.33
C ALA A 45 13.98 -8.47 -38.39
N LYS A 46 12.66 -8.58 -38.18
CA LYS A 46 11.65 -7.94 -39.04
C LYS A 46 11.81 -6.42 -39.06
N GLU A 47 12.00 -5.81 -37.90
CA GLU A 47 12.22 -4.37 -37.79
C GLU A 47 13.46 -3.88 -38.55
N ARG A 48 14.56 -4.65 -38.49
CA ARG A 48 15.78 -4.31 -39.27
C ARG A 48 15.58 -4.45 -40.77
N ALA A 49 14.69 -5.33 -41.21
CA ALA A 49 14.38 -5.53 -42.62
C ALA A 49 13.40 -4.49 -43.19
N ASP A 50 12.58 -3.85 -42.35
CA ASP A 50 11.56 -2.89 -42.75
C ASP A 50 11.72 -1.53 -42.02
N PRO A 51 12.32 -0.52 -42.68
CA PRO A 51 12.50 0.82 -42.12
C PRO A 51 11.20 1.54 -41.74
N VAL A 52 10.08 1.26 -42.43
CA VAL A 52 8.77 1.88 -42.16
C VAL A 52 8.19 1.31 -40.86
N LEU A 53 8.25 0.00 -40.70
CA LEU A 53 7.85 -0.68 -39.46
C LEU A 53 8.69 -0.21 -38.27
N ALA A 54 10.00 -0.04 -38.47
CA ALA A 54 10.90 0.49 -37.45
C ALA A 54 10.55 1.93 -37.03
N ALA A 55 10.26 2.80 -37.99
CA ALA A 55 9.84 4.18 -37.70
C ALA A 55 8.50 4.22 -36.94
N GLY A 56 7.52 3.42 -37.38
CA GLY A 56 6.22 3.32 -36.71
C GLY A 56 6.33 2.83 -35.26
N ARG A 57 7.13 1.79 -35.01
CA ARG A 57 7.36 1.28 -33.63
C ARG A 57 8.06 2.28 -32.75
N ARG A 58 9.08 2.99 -33.25
CA ARG A 58 9.75 4.06 -32.48
C ARG A 58 8.76 5.15 -32.05
N ALA A 59 7.89 5.60 -32.95
CA ALA A 59 6.86 6.60 -32.61
C ALA A 59 5.91 6.10 -31.51
N VAL A 60 5.50 4.83 -31.56
CA VAL A 60 4.67 4.21 -30.51
C VAL A 60 5.43 4.15 -29.18
N VAL A 61 6.70 3.73 -29.18
CA VAL A 61 7.53 3.68 -27.97
C VAL A 61 7.67 5.06 -27.34
N VAL A 62 7.92 6.10 -28.13
CA VAL A 62 8.01 7.49 -27.64
C VAL A 62 6.69 7.89 -26.97
N LYS A 63 5.55 7.68 -27.63
CA LYS A 63 4.24 8.00 -27.06
C LYS A 63 3.95 7.26 -25.76
N VAL A 64 4.29 5.97 -25.68
CA VAL A 64 4.14 5.17 -24.46
C VAL A 64 5.05 5.69 -23.34
N LEU A 65 6.30 6.05 -23.66
CA LEU A 65 7.21 6.65 -22.69
C LEU A 65 6.66 7.98 -22.18
N GLU A 66 6.15 8.86 -23.03
CA GLU A 66 5.51 10.12 -22.61
C GLU A 66 4.35 9.87 -21.64
N MET A 67 3.48 8.90 -21.95
CA MET A 67 2.39 8.50 -21.07
C MET A 67 2.90 8.00 -19.70
N LEU A 68 3.92 7.14 -19.68
CA LEU A 68 4.50 6.63 -18.44
C LEU A 68 5.16 7.72 -17.59
N HIS A 69 5.83 8.69 -18.21
CA HIS A 69 6.46 9.81 -17.48
C HIS A 69 5.44 10.78 -16.87
N SER A 70 4.23 10.86 -17.43
CA SER A 70 3.18 11.76 -16.94
C SER A 70 2.54 11.34 -15.62
N GLY A 71 2.68 10.07 -15.22
CA GLY A 71 2.05 9.52 -14.02
C GLY A 71 3.06 9.08 -12.97
N LYS A 72 3.27 9.90 -11.93
CA LYS A 72 3.93 9.41 -10.69
C LYS A 72 2.87 8.87 -9.75
N THR A 73 2.92 7.57 -9.46
CA THR A 73 2.14 7.00 -8.37
C THR A 73 2.62 7.61 -7.04
N PRO A 74 1.73 8.25 -6.26
CA PRO A 74 2.10 8.82 -4.97
C PRO A 74 2.62 7.76 -4.00
N GLU A 75 3.60 8.07 -3.15
CA GLU A 75 4.16 7.09 -2.19
C GLU A 75 3.13 6.52 -1.22
N ARG A 76 2.11 7.29 -0.86
CA ARG A 76 0.94 6.83 -0.06
C ARG A 76 0.14 5.70 -0.72
N ASP A 77 0.24 5.57 -2.04
CA ASP A 77 -0.45 4.56 -2.84
C ASP A 77 0.47 3.35 -3.10
N ILE A 78 1.67 3.33 -2.50
CA ILE A 78 2.64 2.25 -2.62
C ILE A 78 2.73 1.46 -1.31
N MET A 79 2.45 0.17 -1.39
CA MET A 79 2.71 -0.83 -0.35
C MET A 79 4.10 -1.45 -0.56
N ARG A 80 4.88 -1.51 0.53
CA ARG A 80 6.18 -2.19 0.57
C ARG A 80 6.02 -3.61 1.10
N TRP A 81 6.79 -4.50 0.50
CA TRP A 81 6.77 -5.93 0.77
C TRP A 81 8.19 -6.42 0.98
N ARG A 82 8.40 -7.26 1.97
CA ARG A 82 9.60 -8.06 2.09
C ARG A 82 9.31 -9.38 1.38
N VAL A 83 10.14 -9.77 0.41
CA VAL A 83 9.90 -10.96 -0.41
C VAL A 83 11.12 -11.86 -0.41
N ARG A 84 10.88 -13.16 -0.24
CA ARG A 84 11.84 -14.22 -0.46
C ARG A 84 11.80 -14.60 -1.94
N LEU A 85 12.94 -14.49 -2.60
CA LEU A 85 13.11 -14.94 -3.97
C LEU A 85 13.51 -16.41 -4.03
N TYR A 86 13.14 -17.08 -5.12
CA TYR A 86 13.50 -18.47 -5.40
C TYR A 86 15.03 -18.71 -5.30
N CYS A 87 15.85 -17.75 -5.74
CA CYS A 87 17.31 -17.84 -5.63
C CYS A 87 17.83 -17.85 -4.20
N GLY A 88 16.97 -17.55 -3.23
CA GLY A 88 17.33 -17.55 -1.84
C GLY A 88 17.85 -16.21 -1.32
N HIS A 89 17.46 -15.09 -1.92
CA HIS A 89 17.68 -13.75 -1.36
C HIS A 89 16.36 -13.14 -0.87
N ILE A 90 16.42 -12.28 0.15
CA ILE A 90 15.25 -11.58 0.69
C ILE A 90 15.40 -10.10 0.38
N VAL A 91 14.46 -9.53 -0.36
CA VAL A 91 14.54 -8.16 -0.87
C VAL A 91 13.25 -7.37 -0.60
N GLU A 92 13.34 -6.05 -0.63
CA GLU A 92 12.14 -5.20 -0.64
C GLU A 92 11.59 -5.08 -2.07
N THR A 93 10.27 -5.18 -2.23
CA THR A 93 9.58 -4.79 -3.46
C THR A 93 8.40 -3.87 -3.17
N ARG A 94 8.00 -3.11 -4.20
CA ARG A 94 6.97 -2.06 -4.11
C ARG A 94 5.81 -2.39 -5.04
N ARG A 95 4.58 -2.29 -4.57
CA ARG A 95 3.35 -2.50 -5.36
C ARG A 95 2.30 -1.46 -5.00
N HIS A 96 1.32 -1.28 -5.88
CA HIS A 96 0.17 -0.45 -5.54
C HIS A 96 -0.54 -1.01 -4.30
N ARG A 97 -1.03 -0.13 -3.42
CA ARG A 97 -1.70 -0.53 -2.17
C ARG A 97 -2.99 -1.33 -2.36
N GLU A 98 -3.56 -1.29 -3.56
CA GLU A 98 -4.72 -2.13 -3.90
C GLU A 98 -4.37 -3.61 -4.08
N ASN A 99 -3.09 -3.94 -4.19
CA ASN A 99 -2.63 -5.32 -4.32
C ASN A 99 -2.46 -5.93 -2.92
N GLY A 100 -3.36 -6.83 -2.54
CA GLY A 100 -3.28 -7.56 -1.26
C GLY A 100 -2.11 -8.55 -1.16
N LYS A 101 -1.41 -8.85 -2.28
CA LYS A 101 -0.21 -9.69 -2.35
C LYS A 101 0.76 -9.17 -3.41
N PRO A 102 2.08 -9.37 -3.26
CA PRO A 102 3.07 -8.84 -4.20
C PRO A 102 3.11 -9.59 -5.56
N THR A 103 2.47 -10.75 -5.63
CA THR A 103 2.43 -11.65 -6.80
C THR A 103 1.26 -11.41 -7.75
N LEU A 104 0.32 -10.51 -7.41
CA LEU A 104 -0.82 -10.16 -8.25
C LEU A 104 -0.41 -9.36 -9.51
N HIS A 105 -1.27 -9.38 -10.53
CA HIS A 105 -1.13 -8.61 -11.77
C HIS A 105 0.20 -8.81 -12.51
N GLY A 106 0.67 -10.05 -12.59
CA GLY A 106 1.80 -10.44 -13.45
C GLY A 106 3.19 -10.15 -12.89
N SER A 107 3.30 -9.63 -11.66
CA SER A 107 4.59 -9.29 -11.03
C SER A 107 5.09 -10.34 -10.02
N SER A 108 4.90 -11.63 -10.36
CA SER A 108 5.23 -12.77 -9.49
C SER A 108 6.69 -13.23 -9.57
N SER A 109 7.48 -12.66 -10.48
CA SER A 109 8.93 -12.86 -10.55
C SER A 109 9.64 -11.55 -10.87
N MET A 110 10.93 -11.48 -10.58
CA MET A 110 11.77 -10.31 -10.85
C MET A 110 13.24 -10.70 -10.97
N LYS A 111 14.06 -9.80 -11.53
CA LYS A 111 15.51 -9.92 -11.43
C LYS A 111 15.96 -9.73 -9.98
N CYS A 112 16.70 -10.70 -9.46
CA CYS A 112 17.31 -10.59 -8.15
C CYS A 112 18.42 -9.51 -8.19
N PRO A 113 18.37 -8.49 -7.31
CA PRO A 113 19.40 -7.45 -7.25
C PRO A 113 20.73 -7.95 -6.67
N GLU A 114 20.71 -9.03 -5.90
CA GLU A 114 21.92 -9.55 -5.23
C GLU A 114 22.72 -10.49 -6.14
N CYS A 115 22.10 -11.54 -6.71
CA CYS A 115 22.79 -12.51 -7.56
C CYS A 115 22.50 -12.39 -9.06
N GLY A 116 21.63 -11.46 -9.46
CA GLY A 116 21.32 -11.22 -10.88
C GLY A 116 20.41 -12.27 -11.53
N LYS A 117 19.99 -13.34 -10.83
CA LYS A 117 19.06 -14.35 -11.39
C LYS A 117 17.78 -13.68 -11.86
N ASP A 118 17.40 -13.97 -13.10
CA ASP A 118 16.24 -13.36 -13.75
C ASP A 118 15.64 -14.35 -14.77
N PRO A 119 14.36 -14.72 -14.68
CA PRO A 119 13.46 -14.37 -13.60
C PRO A 119 13.84 -15.12 -12.32
N SER A 120 13.66 -14.48 -11.17
CA SER A 120 13.61 -15.15 -9.88
C SER A 120 12.23 -14.98 -9.28
N GLY A 121 11.54 -16.09 -9.03
CA GLY A 121 10.22 -16.12 -8.44
C GLY A 121 10.12 -15.51 -7.05
N ILE A 122 8.98 -14.90 -6.72
CA ILE A 122 8.61 -14.61 -5.34
C ILE A 122 7.97 -15.88 -4.74
N VAL A 123 8.62 -16.50 -3.77
CA VAL A 123 8.18 -17.77 -3.15
C VAL A 123 7.63 -17.60 -1.74
N ALA A 124 7.99 -16.52 -1.04
CA ALA A 124 7.40 -16.15 0.24
C ALA A 124 7.42 -14.63 0.39
N PHE A 125 6.52 -14.08 1.21
CA PHE A 125 6.39 -12.63 1.37
C PHE A 125 5.68 -12.23 2.66
N GLU A 126 6.00 -11.03 3.15
CA GLU A 126 5.29 -10.35 4.22
C GLU A 126 5.16 -8.84 3.93
N PRO A 127 4.05 -8.21 4.36
CA PRO A 127 3.87 -6.77 4.23
C PRO A 127 4.79 -6.01 5.20
N ILE A 128 5.42 -4.94 4.71
CA ILE A 128 6.17 -3.98 5.55
C ILE A 128 5.27 -2.80 5.95
N GLY A 129 4.44 -2.33 5.01
CA GLY A 129 3.58 -1.17 5.19
C GLY A 129 3.66 -0.17 4.04
N LEU A 130 2.81 0.85 4.08
CA LEU A 130 2.79 1.91 3.07
C LEU A 130 4.11 2.70 3.07
N ALA A 131 4.52 3.18 1.89
CA ALA A 131 5.75 3.96 1.72
C ALA A 131 5.57 5.42 2.20
N GLY A 132 4.37 5.98 2.07
CA GLY A 132 4.02 7.31 2.56
C GLY A 132 2.89 7.28 3.60
N GLN A 133 2.86 8.29 4.47
CA GLN A 133 1.74 8.48 5.40
C GLN A 133 0.47 8.80 4.59
N PRO A 134 -0.68 8.16 4.88
CA PRO A 134 -1.94 8.56 4.26
C PRO A 134 -2.21 10.04 4.56
N PRO A 135 -2.81 10.80 3.63
CA PRO A 135 -3.17 12.19 3.90
C PRO A 135 -4.06 12.19 5.14
N SER A 136 -3.67 12.98 6.14
CA SER A 136 -4.51 13.22 7.30
C SER A 136 -5.92 13.55 6.80
N PRO A 137 -6.98 12.92 7.35
CA PRO A 137 -8.32 13.31 7.00
C PRO A 137 -8.41 14.83 7.14
N PRO A 138 -9.07 15.54 6.19
CA PRO A 138 -9.23 16.98 6.30
C PRO A 138 -9.75 17.26 7.69
N LYS A 139 -8.99 18.07 8.44
CA LYS A 139 -9.32 18.45 9.82
C LYS A 139 -10.80 18.85 9.79
N PRO A 140 -11.68 18.22 10.60
CA PRO A 140 -13.07 18.64 10.66
C PRO A 140 -13.07 20.15 10.80
N ALA A 141 -13.79 20.83 9.90
CA ALA A 141 -13.88 22.29 9.94
C ALA A 141 -14.13 22.68 11.39
N ALA A 142 -13.25 23.53 11.94
CA ALA A 142 -13.29 23.87 13.35
C ALA A 142 -14.74 24.22 13.70
N SER A 143 -15.33 23.46 14.62
CA SER A 143 -16.66 23.77 15.13
C SER A 143 -16.64 25.25 15.52
N PRO A 144 -17.66 26.04 15.14
CA PRO A 144 -17.68 27.45 15.47
C PRO A 144 -17.40 27.59 16.97
N PRO A 145 -16.51 28.51 17.37
CA PRO A 145 -16.09 28.63 18.76
C PRO A 145 -17.36 28.72 19.62
N PRO A 146 -17.46 27.93 20.71
CA PRO A 146 -18.63 27.99 21.57
C PRO A 146 -18.83 29.44 21.98
N LYS A 147 -20.04 29.97 21.74
CA LYS A 147 -20.38 31.35 22.11
C LYS A 147 -20.05 31.51 23.58
N LYS A 148 -19.10 32.40 23.90
CA LYS A 148 -18.75 32.70 25.28
C LYS A 148 -20.03 33.20 25.97
N PRO A 149 -20.53 32.52 27.01
CA PRO A 149 -21.72 32.98 27.69
C PRO A 149 -21.45 34.37 28.27
N THR A 150 -22.42 35.25 28.12
CA THR A 150 -22.39 36.60 28.66
C THR A 150 -22.30 36.54 30.18
N ARG A 151 -21.77 37.59 30.81
CA ARG A 151 -21.69 37.70 32.27
C ARG A 151 -23.05 37.45 32.96
N ALA A 152 -24.13 37.95 32.37
CA ALA A 152 -25.50 37.73 32.87
C ALA A 152 -25.97 36.27 32.76
N GLU A 153 -25.51 35.50 31.77
CA GLU A 153 -25.79 34.06 31.67
C GLU A 153 -25.02 33.26 32.72
N LEU A 154 -23.78 33.66 33.00
CA LEU A 154 -22.98 33.06 34.06
C LEU A 154 -23.59 33.33 35.44
N GLU A 155 -23.98 34.58 35.73
CA GLU A 155 -24.61 34.96 37.00
C GLU A 155 -25.93 34.20 37.23
N ARG A 156 -26.76 34.04 36.18
CA ARG A 156 -27.99 33.23 36.26
C ARG A 156 -27.70 31.75 36.53
N ARG A 157 -26.66 31.20 35.93
CA ARG A 157 -26.26 29.79 36.11
C ARG A 157 -25.69 29.54 37.50
N VAL A 158 -24.89 30.47 38.03
CA VAL A 158 -24.37 30.41 39.40
C VAL A 158 -25.53 30.45 40.40
N ALA A 159 -26.46 31.39 40.27
CA ALA A 159 -27.61 31.49 41.18
C ALA A 159 -28.52 30.23 41.13
N ALA A 160 -28.66 29.59 39.96
CA ALA A 160 -29.39 28.34 39.85
C ALA A 160 -28.68 27.18 40.56
N LEU A 161 -27.34 27.08 40.40
CA LEU A 161 -26.53 26.06 41.04
C LEU A 161 -26.42 26.25 42.56
N GLU A 162 -26.42 27.49 43.05
CA GLU A 162 -26.44 27.80 44.49
C GLU A 162 -27.76 27.39 45.13
N ARG A 163 -28.89 27.69 44.49
CA ARG A 163 -30.22 27.22 44.93
C ARG A 163 -30.31 25.69 44.95
N GLU A 164 -29.77 25.03 43.94
CA GLU A 164 -29.72 23.56 43.89
C GLU A 164 -28.83 23.00 45.01
N ASN A 165 -27.66 23.59 45.26
CA ASN A 165 -26.80 23.20 46.37
C ASN A 165 -27.48 23.37 47.73
N GLU A 166 -28.21 24.46 47.94
CA GLU A 166 -28.92 24.72 49.18
C GLU A 166 -30.08 23.73 49.37
N ARG A 167 -30.79 23.39 48.29
CA ARG A 167 -31.81 22.32 48.29
C ARG A 167 -31.20 20.96 48.62
N LEU A 168 -30.05 20.61 48.03
CA LEU A 168 -29.37 19.34 48.29
C LEU A 168 -28.79 19.26 49.71
N ARG A 169 -28.27 20.36 50.25
CA ARG A 169 -27.76 20.43 51.63
C ARG A 169 -28.89 20.35 52.67
N SER A 170 -30.03 20.97 52.41
CA SER A 170 -31.21 20.87 53.28
C SER A 170 -31.90 19.50 53.20
N GLN A 171 -31.82 18.81 52.06
CA GLN A 171 -32.23 17.40 51.93
C GLN A 171 -31.25 16.44 52.62
N GLY A 172 -29.94 16.67 52.52
CA GLY A 172 -28.90 15.90 53.21
C GLY A 172 -28.92 16.06 54.74
N SER A 173 -29.37 17.21 55.25
CA SER A 173 -29.50 17.46 56.70
C SER A 173 -30.73 16.79 57.34
N LYS A 174 -31.74 16.36 56.56
CA LYS A 174 -32.93 15.67 57.09
C LYS A 174 -32.80 14.13 57.16
N GLY A 175 -31.67 13.57 56.71
CA GLY A 175 -31.40 12.13 56.73
C GLY A 175 -30.56 11.61 57.90
N SER A 176 -30.23 12.46 58.88
CA SER A 176 -29.36 12.08 60.02
C SER A 176 -29.93 12.46 61.39
N LYS A 177 -31.16 12.02 61.66
CA LYS A 177 -31.70 11.62 62.98
C LYS A 177 -32.57 10.40 62.64
N GLY A 178 -32.14 9.18 62.96
CA GLY A 178 -32.26 8.63 64.31
C GLY A 178 -33.63 8.00 64.40
#